data_AF-A0A9P8XPE2-F1
#
_entry.id   AF-A0A9P8XPE2-F1
#
_cell.length_a   1.000
_cell.length_b   1.000
_cell.length_c   1.000
_cell.angle_alpha   90.00
_cell.angle_beta   90.00
_cell.angle_gamma   90.00
#
_symmetry.space_group_name_H-M   'P 1'
#
loop_
_entity.id
_entity.type
_entity.pdbx_description
1 polymer ?
#
loop_
_entity_poly.entity_id
_entity_poly.type
_entity_poly.pdbx_seq_one_letter_code
_entity_poly.pdbx_strand_id
1 'polypeptide(L)'
;MASGPALPNRKGFLIDLDLAVTEQREEASGAHGKTGTRAFMAIGALLGEKHSFMHDLESFFWRSEIIPQFDKWNYADAEELAKLKMGTVSDEDIFAKTTTESFTNYFKALIPWVGRLRRVVFPSGGRWKKEVSGLYASMQEVLREARRDLDAVAN
;
A
#
# COMPACT_ATOMS: atom_id res chain seq x y z
N MET A 1 27.58 -8.80 35.70
CA MET A 1 27.26 -7.60 34.90
C MET A 1 27.97 -7.70 33.56
N ALA A 2 27.30 -7.22 32.50
CA ALA A 2 27.67 -7.18 31.08
C ALA A 2 27.51 -8.49 30.28
N SER A 3 26.94 -8.55 29.08
CA SER A 3 26.07 -7.68 28.28
C SER A 3 25.57 -8.58 27.13
N GLY A 4 24.25 -8.73 26.95
CA GLY A 4 23.70 -9.52 25.82
C GLY A 4 23.90 -8.81 24.47
N PRO A 5 23.90 -9.54 23.35
CA PRO A 5 24.10 -8.92 22.03
C PRO A 5 22.93 -7.99 21.71
N ALA A 6 23.26 -6.72 21.46
CA ALA A 6 22.32 -5.71 21.03
C ALA A 6 21.70 -6.12 19.68
N LEU A 7 20.37 -6.22 19.64
CA LEU A 7 19.63 -6.38 18.39
C LEU A 7 19.91 -5.16 17.49
N PRO A 8 20.18 -5.36 16.19
CA PRO A 8 20.47 -4.26 15.28
C PRO A 8 19.29 -3.30 15.25
N ASN A 9 19.61 -2.03 15.51
CA ASN A 9 18.72 -0.89 15.47
C ASN A 9 17.99 -0.81 14.12
N ARG A 10 16.81 -1.45 14.02
CA ARG A 10 15.88 -1.21 12.92
C ARG A 10 15.33 0.19 13.12
N LYS A 11 16.04 1.17 12.56
CA LYS A 11 15.49 2.51 12.33
C LYS A 11 14.31 2.34 11.38
N GLY A 12 13.11 2.20 11.93
CA GLY A 12 11.88 2.36 11.15
C GLY A 12 11.91 3.79 10.60
N PHE A 13 11.93 3.93 9.28
CA PHE A 13 11.82 5.23 8.65
C PHE A 13 10.34 5.55 8.49
N LEU A 14 9.89 6.64 9.11
CA LEU A 14 8.58 7.22 8.89
C LEU A 14 8.59 7.79 7.47
N ILE A 15 7.88 7.18 6.53
CA ILE A 15 7.77 7.73 5.19
C ILE A 15 6.73 8.85 5.24
N ASP A 16 7.17 10.03 5.66
CA ASP A 16 6.42 11.28 5.55
C ASP A 16 6.46 11.74 4.09
N LEU A 17 5.71 11.04 3.22
CA LEU A 17 5.59 11.36 1.80
C LEU A 17 4.64 12.54 1.55
N ASP A 18 4.32 13.33 2.58
CA ASP A 18 3.52 14.55 2.49
C ASP A 18 4.40 15.81 2.31
N LEU A 19 5.73 15.65 2.23
CA LEU A 19 6.68 16.75 1.99
C LEU A 19 7.30 16.74 0.57
N ALA A 20 6.63 16.17 -0.43
CA ALA A 20 7.12 16.17 -1.81
C ALA A 20 6.11 16.63 -2.88
N VAL A 21 4.95 17.17 -2.49
CA VAL A 21 4.13 18.00 -3.38
C VAL A 21 3.64 19.19 -2.57
N THR A 22 4.21 20.35 -2.86
CA THR A 22 3.75 21.64 -2.35
C THR A 22 2.42 21.99 -3.01
N GLU A 23 1.31 21.52 -2.47
CA GLU A 23 0.03 22.21 -2.65
C GLU A 23 -0.45 22.65 -1.27
N GLN A 24 -0.51 23.97 -1.07
CA GLN A 24 -1.12 24.59 0.09
C GLN A 24 -2.57 24.12 0.18
N ARG A 25 -2.86 23.17 1.07
CA ARG A 25 -4.24 22.96 1.55
C ARG A 25 -4.49 23.95 2.67
N GLU A 26 -5.21 25.01 2.34
CA GLU A 26 -5.89 25.83 3.35
C GLU A 26 -6.92 24.96 4.07
N GLU A 27 -6.87 25.03 5.39
CA GLU A 27 -7.82 24.49 6.39
C GLU A 27 -7.72 22.99 6.75
N ALA A 28 -7.18 22.77 7.95
CA ALA A 28 -7.34 21.53 8.70
C ALA A 28 -8.78 21.42 9.21
N SER A 29 -9.59 20.58 8.56
CA SER A 29 -10.95 20.30 9.04
C SER A 29 -10.88 19.55 10.37
N GLY A 30 -11.23 20.24 11.46
CA GLY A 30 -11.23 19.74 12.84
C GLY A 30 -12.25 18.65 13.15
N ALA A 31 -12.14 17.48 12.54
CA ALA A 31 -12.91 16.29 12.91
C ALA A 31 -12.18 15.51 14.01
N HIS A 32 -12.78 15.47 15.21
CA HIS A 32 -12.29 14.69 16.35
C HIS A 32 -12.27 13.19 16.04
N GLY A 33 -11.07 12.61 15.97
CA GLY A 33 -10.83 11.18 16.18
C GLY A 33 -10.89 10.30 14.92
N LYS A 34 -9.81 10.31 14.13
CA LYS A 34 -9.16 9.17 13.44
C LYS A 34 -8.14 9.70 12.43
N THR A 35 -6.87 9.66 12.81
CA THR A 35 -5.74 10.18 12.04
C THR A 35 -5.43 9.30 10.82
N GLY A 36 -5.40 9.90 9.62
CA GLY A 36 -4.99 9.27 8.35
C GLY A 36 -6.05 9.37 7.24
N THR A 37 -5.62 9.59 5.98
CA THR A 37 -6.48 9.51 4.80
C THR A 37 -7.06 8.10 4.69
N ARG A 38 -8.37 7.94 4.92
CA ARG A 38 -9.05 6.63 5.00
C ARG A 38 -8.74 5.71 3.84
N ALA A 39 -8.65 6.26 2.62
CA ALA A 39 -8.36 5.49 1.43
C ALA A 39 -7.01 4.75 1.47
N PHE A 40 -6.05 5.18 2.30
CA PHE A 40 -4.76 4.50 2.47
C PHE A 40 -4.73 3.53 3.65
N MET A 41 -5.73 3.53 4.54
CA MET A 41 -5.73 2.61 5.68
C MET A 41 -5.78 1.15 5.23
N ALA A 42 -4.95 0.31 5.85
CA ALA A 42 -4.99 -1.13 5.65
C ALA A 42 -6.35 -1.74 6.04
N ILE A 43 -6.76 -2.81 5.36
CA ILE A 43 -8.00 -3.56 5.62
C ILE A 43 -8.06 -4.02 7.08
N GLY A 44 -6.95 -4.53 7.62
CA GLY A 44 -6.88 -4.93 9.03
C GLY A 44 -7.12 -3.77 9.99
N ALA A 45 -6.51 -2.61 9.73
CA ALA A 45 -6.70 -1.41 10.53
C ALA A 45 -8.15 -0.88 10.46
N LEU A 46 -8.79 -0.96 9.29
CA LEU A 46 -10.21 -0.62 9.11
C LEU A 46 -11.14 -1.56 9.90
N LEU A 47 -10.76 -2.83 10.05
CA LEU A 47 -11.45 -3.83 10.85
C LEU A 47 -11.12 -3.77 12.36
N GLY A 48 -10.33 -2.78 12.79
CA GLY A 48 -9.99 -2.58 14.21
C GLY A 48 -8.84 -3.47 14.72
N GLU A 49 -8.04 -4.06 13.84
CA GLU A 49 -6.85 -4.80 14.26
C GLU A 49 -5.80 -3.85 14.83
N LYS A 50 -4.99 -4.38 15.76
CA LYS A 50 -3.83 -3.64 16.28
C LYS A 50 -2.84 -3.40 15.15
N HIS A 51 -2.38 -2.16 15.03
CA HIS A 51 -1.40 -1.74 14.03
C HIS A 51 -0.16 -2.63 14.03
N SER A 52 0.27 -3.02 12.83
CA SER A 52 1.45 -3.83 12.57
C SER A 52 2.19 -3.31 11.35
N PHE A 53 3.47 -3.65 11.19
CA PHE A 53 4.25 -3.23 10.02
C PHE A 53 3.63 -3.71 8.69
N MET A 54 2.85 -4.80 8.70
CA MET A 54 2.16 -5.28 7.50
C MET A 54 1.07 -4.29 7.06
N HIS A 55 0.44 -3.60 8.01
CA HIS A 55 -0.52 -2.53 7.71
C HIS A 55 0.17 -1.32 7.08
N ASP A 56 1.41 -1.00 7.48
CA ASP A 56 2.19 0.06 6.81
C ASP A 56 2.51 -0.31 5.36
N LEU A 57 2.87 -1.57 5.10
CA LEU A 57 3.14 -2.07 3.76
C LEU A 57 1.90 -2.13 2.87
N GLU A 58 0.77 -2.55 3.45
CA GLU A 58 -0.51 -2.49 2.78
C GLU A 58 -0.92 -1.03 2.49
N SER A 59 -0.71 -0.11 3.43
CA SER A 59 -1.00 1.31 3.24
C SER A 59 -0.11 1.92 2.14
N PHE A 60 1.16 1.49 2.05
CA PHE A 60 2.05 1.87 0.96
C PHE A 60 1.54 1.37 -0.40
N PHE A 61 1.03 0.12 -0.46
CA PHE A 61 0.41 -0.40 -1.67
C PHE A 61 -0.79 0.44 -2.09
N TRP A 62 -1.68 0.79 -1.16
CA TRP A 62 -2.83 1.64 -1.48
C TRP A 62 -2.44 3.08 -1.80
N ARG A 63 -1.32 3.60 -1.27
CA ARG A 63 -0.85 4.96 -1.56
C ARG A 63 -0.34 5.13 -2.97
N SER A 64 0.23 4.08 -3.55
CA SER A 64 0.64 4.12 -4.95
C SER A 64 -0.58 4.55 -5.78
N GLU A 65 -0.44 5.57 -6.66
CA GLU A 65 -1.52 6.23 -7.44
C GLU A 65 -2.22 5.30 -8.46
N ILE A 66 -2.16 4.01 -8.18
CA ILE A 66 -2.51 2.88 -9.00
C ILE A 66 -4.04 2.67 -9.02
N ILE A 67 -4.78 3.24 -8.05
CA ILE A 67 -6.21 2.95 -7.86
C ILE A 67 -7.04 4.25 -7.78
N PRO A 68 -7.62 4.75 -8.89
CA PRO A 68 -8.39 5.99 -8.99
C PRO A 68 -9.72 5.97 -8.24
N GLN A 69 -9.99 4.93 -7.43
CA GLN A 69 -11.16 4.87 -6.56
C GLN A 69 -10.98 5.66 -5.25
N PHE A 70 -9.87 6.40 -5.09
CA PHE A 70 -9.54 7.17 -3.88
C PHE A 70 -10.67 8.07 -3.38
N ASP A 71 -11.32 8.81 -4.29
CA ASP A 71 -12.39 9.73 -3.91
C ASP A 71 -13.57 8.98 -3.28
N LYS A 72 -14.00 7.86 -3.86
CA LYS A 72 -15.10 7.05 -3.33
C LYS A 72 -14.74 6.47 -1.96
N TRP A 73 -13.49 6.06 -1.77
CA TRP A 73 -13.03 5.45 -0.53
C TRP A 73 -12.93 6.41 0.65
N ASN A 74 -12.78 7.71 0.40
CA ASN A 74 -12.76 8.72 1.45
C ASN A 74 -14.13 8.90 2.13
N TYR A 75 -15.23 8.60 1.43
CA TYR A 75 -16.60 8.75 1.92
C TYR A 75 -17.20 7.47 2.50
N ALA A 76 -16.66 6.30 2.15
CA ALA A 76 -17.09 5.02 2.69
C ALA A 76 -16.82 4.92 4.20
N ASP A 77 -17.68 4.18 4.91
CA ASP A 77 -17.38 3.78 6.27
C ASP A 77 -16.27 2.72 6.32
N ALA A 78 -15.72 2.45 7.50
CA ALA A 78 -14.55 1.58 7.62
C ALA A 78 -14.84 0.13 7.22
N GLU A 79 -16.04 -0.38 7.52
CA GLU A 79 -16.42 -1.76 7.20
C GLU A 79 -16.69 -1.90 5.70
N GLU A 80 -17.41 -0.94 5.12
CA GLU A 80 -17.65 -0.87 3.68
C GLU A 80 -16.33 -0.76 2.91
N LEU A 81 -15.44 0.13 3.33
CA LEU A 81 -14.12 0.29 2.71
C LEU A 81 -13.28 -0.98 2.78
N ALA A 82 -13.31 -1.70 3.90
CA ALA A 82 -12.63 -2.98 4.03
C ALA A 82 -13.17 -4.02 3.02
N LYS A 83 -14.50 -4.08 2.83
CA LYS A 83 -15.14 -4.97 1.84
C LYS A 83 -14.78 -4.58 0.41
N LEU A 84 -14.82 -3.30 0.06
CA LEU A 84 -14.46 -2.79 -1.27
C LEU A 84 -13.01 -3.11 -1.62
N LYS A 85 -12.08 -2.86 -0.68
CA LYS A 85 -10.66 -3.18 -0.84
C LYS A 85 -10.45 -4.68 -1.03
N MET A 86 -11.05 -5.52 -0.18
CA MET A 86 -11.00 -6.98 -0.32
C MET A 86 -11.53 -7.43 -1.68
N GLY A 87 -12.68 -6.89 -2.14
CA GLY A 87 -13.23 -7.21 -3.45
C GLY A 87 -12.25 -6.88 -4.58
N THR A 88 -11.60 -5.73 -4.49
CA THR A 88 -10.62 -5.26 -5.48
C THR A 88 -9.40 -6.19 -5.58
N VAL A 89 -8.88 -6.68 -4.46
CA VAL A 89 -7.65 -7.50 -4.43
C VAL A 89 -7.90 -9.00 -4.36
N SER A 90 -9.14 -9.47 -4.31
CA SER A 90 -9.45 -10.90 -4.17
C SER A 90 -9.23 -11.66 -5.48
N ASP A 91 -9.66 -11.09 -6.60
CA ASP A 91 -9.60 -11.69 -7.93
C ASP A 91 -8.53 -11.00 -8.79
N GLU A 92 -7.68 -11.80 -9.43
CA GLU A 92 -6.56 -11.26 -10.20
C GLU A 92 -7.00 -10.60 -11.52
N ASP A 93 -8.03 -11.13 -12.17
CA ASP A 93 -8.53 -10.61 -13.44
C ASP A 93 -9.31 -9.30 -13.21
N ILE A 94 -10.12 -9.24 -12.15
CA ILE A 94 -10.80 -8.01 -11.73
C ILE A 94 -9.77 -6.95 -11.34
N PHE A 95 -8.73 -7.32 -10.60
CA PHE A 95 -7.66 -6.41 -10.22
C PHE A 95 -6.91 -5.88 -11.45
N ALA A 96 -6.51 -6.77 -12.38
CA ALA A 96 -5.80 -6.41 -13.59
C ALA A 96 -6.63 -5.50 -14.50
N LYS A 97 -7.93 -5.81 -14.67
CA LYS A 97 -8.87 -4.96 -15.41
C LYS A 97 -8.98 -3.58 -14.78
N THR A 98 -9.24 -3.52 -13.48
CA THR A 98 -9.34 -2.26 -12.73
C THR A 98 -8.08 -1.43 -12.88
N THR A 99 -6.90 -2.03 -12.68
CA THR A 99 -5.59 -1.38 -12.80
C THR A 99 -5.36 -0.86 -14.22
N THR A 100 -5.73 -1.65 -15.24
CA THR A 100 -5.55 -1.27 -16.66
C THR A 100 -6.44 -0.09 -17.07
N GLU A 101 -7.70 -0.08 -16.64
CA GLU A 101 -8.65 1.02 -16.90
C GLU A 101 -8.22 2.32 -16.19
N SER A 102 -7.52 2.16 -15.07
CA SER A 102 -7.07 3.24 -14.20
C SER A 102 -5.77 3.90 -14.66
N PHE A 103 -4.90 3.14 -15.30
CA PHE A 103 -3.56 3.59 -15.65
C PHE A 103 -3.60 4.46 -16.90
N THR A 104 -2.89 5.60 -16.84
CA THR A 104 -2.58 6.34 -18.06
C THR A 104 -1.72 5.48 -18.98
N ASN A 105 -1.75 5.75 -20.29
CA ASN A 105 -0.93 5.03 -21.26
C ASN A 105 0.56 4.99 -20.88
N TYR A 106 1.05 6.05 -20.23
CA TYR A 106 2.43 6.15 -19.76
C TYR A 106 2.79 5.11 -18.69
N PHE A 107 1.85 4.77 -17.80
CA PHE A 107 2.12 3.85 -16.69
C PHE A 107 1.79 2.38 -17.00
N LYS A 108 1.27 2.05 -18.19
CA LYS A 108 0.88 0.66 -18.55
C LYS A 108 2.01 -0.37 -18.38
N ALA A 109 3.27 0.03 -18.57
CA ALA A 109 4.43 -0.82 -18.35
C ALA A 109 4.56 -1.31 -16.90
N LEU A 110 3.95 -0.60 -15.93
CA LEU A 110 3.97 -0.98 -14.52
C LEU A 110 2.91 -2.05 -14.16
N ILE A 111 1.90 -2.29 -14.99
CA ILE A 111 0.78 -3.21 -14.67
C ILE A 111 1.26 -4.60 -14.20
N PRO A 112 2.22 -5.26 -14.88
CA PRO A 112 2.73 -6.57 -14.43
C PRO A 112 3.40 -6.49 -13.05
N TRP A 113 4.11 -5.39 -12.78
CA TRP A 113 4.81 -5.16 -11.52
C TRP A 113 3.86 -4.91 -10.36
N VAL A 114 2.77 -4.20 -10.62
CA VAL A 114 1.67 -4.02 -9.65
C VAL A 114 1.00 -5.35 -9.33
N GLY A 115 0.76 -6.20 -10.33
CA GLY A 115 0.22 -7.54 -10.12
C GLY A 115 1.14 -8.39 -9.22
N ARG A 116 2.46 -8.35 -9.47
CA ARG A 116 3.45 -9.00 -8.59
C ARG A 116 3.41 -8.44 -7.16
N LEU A 117 3.37 -7.12 -7.02
CA LEU A 117 3.32 -6.47 -5.71
C LEU A 117 2.04 -6.84 -4.95
N ARG A 118 0.88 -6.87 -5.63
CA ARG A 118 -0.39 -7.33 -5.07
C ARG A 118 -0.29 -8.75 -4.53
N ARG A 119 0.36 -9.68 -5.24
CA ARG A 119 0.54 -11.08 -4.76
C ARG A 119 1.40 -11.18 -3.51
N VAL A 120 2.36 -10.27 -3.33
CA VAL A 120 3.21 -10.21 -2.13
C VAL A 120 2.43 -9.64 -0.94
N VAL A 121 1.71 -8.54 -1.14
CA VAL A 121 0.94 -7.86 -0.08
C VAL A 121 -0.34 -8.63 0.29
N PHE A 122 -0.98 -9.26 -0.70
CA PHE A 122 -2.23 -10.01 -0.57
C PHE A 122 -2.08 -11.44 -1.12
N PRO A 123 -1.46 -12.36 -0.38
CA PRO A 123 -1.31 -13.75 -0.80
C PRO A 123 -2.69 -14.39 -1.05
N SER A 124 -2.86 -15.03 -2.20
CA SER A 124 -4.13 -15.64 -2.62
C SER A 124 -5.33 -14.68 -2.58
N GLY A 125 -5.09 -13.37 -2.74
CA GLY A 125 -6.12 -12.34 -2.68
C GLY A 125 -6.68 -12.06 -1.29
N GLY A 126 -6.02 -12.57 -0.24
CA GLY A 126 -6.38 -12.34 1.15
C GLY A 126 -5.39 -11.42 1.86
N ARG A 127 -5.84 -10.78 2.94
CA ARG A 127 -4.96 -10.07 3.87
C ARG A 127 -4.14 -11.03 4.72
N TRP A 128 -2.97 -10.59 5.18
CA TRP A 128 -2.22 -11.29 6.20
C TRP A 128 -2.99 -11.29 7.54
N LYS A 129 -3.13 -12.47 8.14
CA LYS A 129 -3.73 -12.66 9.48
C LYS A 129 -2.69 -12.90 10.58
N LYS A 130 -1.44 -13.15 10.18
CA LYS A 130 -0.30 -13.44 11.05
C LYS A 130 0.91 -12.68 10.50
N GLU A 131 1.80 -12.27 11.38
CA GLU A 131 3.05 -11.61 10.99
C GLU A 131 3.92 -12.53 10.14
N VAL A 132 4.40 -12.01 9.02
CA VAL A 132 5.29 -12.72 8.10
C VAL A 132 6.62 -12.01 8.03
N SER A 133 7.67 -12.65 8.55
CA SER A 133 9.03 -12.17 8.41
C SER A 133 9.44 -12.16 6.93
N GLY A 134 10.09 -11.08 6.50
CA GLY A 134 10.64 -10.96 5.14
C GLY A 134 9.70 -10.29 4.12
N LEU A 135 8.46 -9.98 4.47
CA LEU A 135 7.51 -9.29 3.57
C LEU A 135 8.08 -7.98 3.00
N TYR A 136 8.79 -7.22 3.83
CA TYR A 136 9.50 -6.00 3.41
C TYR A 136 10.54 -6.29 2.32
N ALA A 137 11.35 -7.33 2.50
CA ALA A 137 12.37 -7.71 1.53
C ALA A 137 11.75 -8.17 0.20
N SER A 138 10.65 -8.93 0.26
CA SER A 138 9.90 -9.35 -0.93
C SER A 138 9.34 -8.16 -1.72
N MET A 139 8.77 -7.16 -1.04
CA MET A 139 8.29 -5.95 -1.72
C MET A 139 9.44 -5.15 -2.32
N GLN A 140 10.55 -5.00 -1.61
CA GLN A 140 11.74 -4.33 -2.14
C GLN A 140 12.27 -5.00 -3.39
N GLU A 141 12.27 -6.33 -3.44
CA GLU A 141 12.76 -7.06 -4.60
C GLU A 141 11.89 -6.84 -5.83
N VAL A 142 10.56 -6.90 -5.68
CA VAL A 142 9.63 -6.57 -6.78
C VAL A 142 9.88 -5.16 -7.33
N LEU A 143 10.09 -4.17 -6.45
CA LEU A 143 10.37 -2.79 -6.87
C LEU A 143 11.74 -2.64 -7.55
N ARG A 144 12.76 -3.39 -7.13
CA ARG A 144 14.08 -3.40 -7.77
C ARG A 144 14.05 -4.04 -9.15
N GLU A 145 13.36 -5.17 -9.28
CA GLU A 145 13.16 -5.83 -10.58
C GLU A 145 12.41 -4.90 -11.54
N ALA A 146 11.33 -4.25 -11.07
CA ALA A 146 10.58 -3.28 -11.86
C ALA A 146 11.46 -2.14 -12.38
N ARG A 147 12.32 -1.58 -11.53
CA ARG A 147 13.26 -0.52 -11.93
C ARG A 147 14.19 -0.99 -13.04
N ARG A 148 14.82 -2.15 -12.88
CA ARG A 148 15.77 -2.71 -13.85
C ARG A 148 15.12 -2.95 -15.22
N ASP A 149 13.90 -3.48 -15.23
CA ASP A 149 13.16 -3.76 -16.46
C ASP A 149 12.77 -2.48 -17.20
N LEU A 150 12.27 -1.48 -16.48
CA LEU A 150 11.93 -0.18 -17.07
C LEU A 150 13.16 0.55 -17.63
N ASP A 151 14.29 0.46 -16.93
CA ASP A 151 15.56 1.04 -17.39
C ASP A 151 16.09 0.32 -18.65
N ALA A 152 15.82 -0.98 -18.79
CA ALA A 152 16.19 -1.75 -19.97
C ALA A 152 15.30 -1.44 -21.20
N VAL A 153 14.03 -1.08 -20.99
CA VAL A 153 13.10 -0.70 -22.06
C VAL A 153 13.31 0.75 -22.53
N ALA A 154 13.91 1.60 -21.70
CA ALA A 154 14.19 3.00 -22.01
C ALA A 154 15.50 3.23 -22.80
N ASN A 155 16.32 2.19 -23.02
CA ASN A 155 17.60 2.24 -23.72
C ASN A 155 17.57 1.58 -25.10
#